data_AF-A0A8D9H2A2-F1
#
_entry.id   AF-A0A8D9H2A2-F1
#
_cell.length_a   1.000
_cell.length_b   1.000
_cell.length_c   1.000
_cell.angle_alpha   90.00
_cell.angle_beta   90.00
_cell.angle_gamma   90.00
#
_symmetry.space_group_name_H-M   'P 1'
#
loop_
_entity.id
_entity.type
_entity.pdbx_description
1 polymer ?
#
loop_
_entity_poly.entity_id
_entity_poly.type
_entity_poly.pdbx_seq_one_letter_code
_entity_poly.pdbx_strand_id
1 'polypeptide(L)'
;MDKTYEEDLLKVVANATLLLEPHDLMLTDFTSRVDSSSFPRHYVLYWELGSKVKDVKVEPDPKVMEKCCFTVEESLDSVYRKGRRNDKNIGPLKLKVVRSGAFDELMSFFVSRGSSVSQYKTPRSVTNEDAVKILEAAVVSKFVSRKIPSWELHELHSSR
;
A
#
# COMPACT_ATOMS: atom_id res chain seq x y z
N MET A 1 2.19 -18.58 -7.24
CA MET A 1 2.55 -17.21 -7.66
C MET A 1 2.17 -16.16 -6.63
N ASP A 2 1.10 -16.33 -5.84
CA ASP A 2 0.68 -15.30 -4.87
C ASP A 2 1.62 -15.04 -3.68
N LYS A 3 2.21 -16.09 -3.07
CA LYS A 3 3.08 -15.89 -1.90
C LYS A 3 4.34 -15.07 -2.20
N THR A 4 4.93 -15.26 -3.38
CA THR A 4 6.11 -14.51 -3.82
C THR A 4 5.78 -13.04 -4.01
N TYR A 5 4.62 -12.73 -4.60
CA TYR A 5 4.15 -11.36 -4.76
C TYR A 5 3.86 -10.66 -3.43
N GLU A 6 3.28 -11.38 -2.47
CA GLU A 6 3.03 -10.87 -1.12
C GLU A 6 4.32 -10.60 -0.33
N GLU A 7 5.29 -11.52 -0.38
CA GLU A 7 6.60 -11.34 0.26
C GLU A 7 7.37 -10.16 -0.35
N ASP A 8 7.28 -9.97 -1.67
CA ASP A 8 7.92 -8.85 -2.34
C ASP A 8 7.24 -7.53 -1.99
N LEU A 9 5.91 -7.50 -1.89
CA LEU A 9 5.19 -6.30 -1.43
C LEU A 9 5.55 -5.93 0.01
N LEU A 10 5.70 -6.92 0.90
CA LEU A 10 6.14 -6.69 2.29
C LEU A 10 7.52 -6.03 2.35
N LYS A 11 8.50 -6.51 1.57
CA LYS A 11 9.85 -5.93 1.50
C LYS A 11 9.82 -4.50 0.96
N VAL A 12 9.05 -4.28 -0.11
CA VAL A 12 8.89 -2.97 -0.75
C VAL A 12 8.26 -1.95 0.21
N VAL A 13 7.21 -2.34 0.92
CA VAL A 13 6.57 -1.50 1.93
C VAL A 13 7.52 -1.23 3.10
N ALA A 14 8.23 -2.26 3.59
CA ALA A 14 9.22 -2.09 4.66
C ALA A 14 10.27 -1.02 4.31
N ASN A 15 10.81 -1.03 3.09
CA ASN A 15 11.73 0.01 2.62
C ASN A 15 11.10 1.42 2.68
N ALA A 16 9.86 1.58 2.25
CA ALA A 16 9.16 2.86 2.30
C ALA A 16 8.87 3.34 3.74
N THR A 17 8.69 2.42 4.71
CA THR A 17 8.45 2.77 6.11
C THR A 17 9.67 3.36 6.81
N LEU A 18 10.88 3.14 6.31
CA LEU A 18 12.10 3.81 6.83
C LEU A 18 12.01 5.33 6.75
N LEU A 19 11.21 5.86 5.80
CA LEU A 19 10.96 7.30 5.67
C LEU A 19 10.05 7.86 6.77
N LEU A 20 9.31 7.00 7.49
CA LEU A 20 8.43 7.39 8.58
C LEU A 20 9.19 7.62 9.89
N GLU A 21 10.33 6.94 10.08
CA GLU A 21 11.04 6.92 11.36
C GLU A 21 11.50 8.31 11.85
N PRO A 22 12.05 9.20 11.00
CA PRO A 22 12.45 10.54 11.43
C PRO A 22 11.29 11.45 11.83
N HIS A 23 10.06 11.02 11.58
CA HIS A 23 8.82 11.76 11.87
C HIS A 23 8.05 11.15 13.05
N ASP A 24 8.67 10.25 13.80
CA ASP A 24 8.06 9.50 14.92
C ASP A 24 6.80 8.71 14.53
N LEU A 25 6.66 8.40 13.24
CA LEU A 25 5.56 7.61 12.70
C LEU A 25 5.98 6.15 12.56
N MET A 26 4.99 5.26 12.66
CA MET A 26 5.16 3.84 12.35
C MET A 26 3.96 3.30 11.59
N LEU A 27 4.21 2.32 10.72
CA LEU A 27 3.15 1.57 10.05
C LEU A 27 2.66 0.48 11.00
N THR A 28 1.40 0.55 11.43
CA THR A 28 0.79 -0.44 12.31
C THR A 28 0.31 -1.65 11.51
N ASP A 29 -0.41 -1.42 10.42
CA ASP A 29 -0.80 -2.46 9.47
C ASP A 29 -1.05 -1.88 8.07
N PHE A 30 -1.09 -2.74 7.06
CA PHE A 30 -1.40 -2.33 5.70
C PHE A 30 -2.04 -3.44 4.85
N THR A 31 -2.73 -3.01 3.81
CA THR A 31 -3.16 -3.88 2.71
C THR A 31 -3.07 -3.13 1.39
N SER A 32 -3.28 -3.84 0.29
CA SER A 32 -3.27 -3.29 -1.06
C SER A 32 -4.50 -3.71 -1.85
N ARG A 33 -4.74 -3.04 -2.97
CA ARG A 33 -5.63 -3.51 -4.04
C ARG A 33 -5.16 -2.95 -5.38
N VAL A 34 -5.59 -3.62 -6.45
CA VAL A 34 -5.54 -3.05 -7.80
C VAL A 34 -6.88 -2.38 -8.07
N ASP A 35 -6.86 -1.08 -8.33
CA ASP A 35 -8.02 -0.32 -8.75
C ASP A 35 -8.07 -0.27 -10.29
N SER A 36 -9.03 -1.01 -10.85
CA SER A 36 -9.34 -1.07 -12.28
C SER A 36 -10.59 -0.28 -12.66
N SER A 37 -11.16 0.51 -11.74
CA SER A 37 -12.34 1.35 -12.01
C SER A 37 -12.04 2.53 -12.96
N SER A 38 -10.75 2.85 -13.14
CA SER A 38 -10.27 3.90 -14.03
C SER A 38 -9.12 3.41 -14.90
N PHE A 39 -8.95 4.03 -16.06
CA PHE A 39 -7.80 3.80 -16.93
C PHE A 39 -6.85 5.01 -16.89
N PRO A 40 -5.53 4.81 -16.71
CA PRO A 40 -4.86 3.53 -16.47
C PRO A 40 -5.15 2.96 -15.06
N ARG A 41 -5.18 1.62 -14.95
CA ARG A 41 -5.34 0.92 -13.66
C ARG A 41 -4.20 1.29 -12.72
N HIS A 42 -4.44 1.34 -11.42
CA HIS A 42 -3.40 1.75 -10.48
C HIS A 42 -3.46 0.95 -9.18
N TYR A 43 -2.34 0.96 -8.46
CA TYR A 43 -2.24 0.30 -7.17
C TYR A 43 -2.67 1.28 -6.08
N VAL A 44 -3.42 0.77 -5.11
CA VAL A 44 -3.82 1.49 -3.90
C VAL A 44 -3.27 0.74 -2.71
N LEU A 45 -2.54 1.44 -1.84
CA LEU A 45 -2.15 0.96 -0.52
C LEU A 45 -3.02 1.63 0.54
N TYR A 46 -3.47 0.86 1.53
CA TYR A 46 -4.11 1.38 2.73
C TYR A 46 -3.17 1.19 3.90
N TRP A 47 -2.77 2.29 4.54
CA TRP A 47 -1.82 2.29 5.65
C TRP A 47 -2.53 2.78 6.91
N GLU A 48 -2.52 1.97 7.96
CA GLU A 48 -2.86 2.43 9.30
C GLU A 48 -1.58 2.86 10.01
N LEU A 49 -1.51 4.13 10.38
CA LEU A 49 -0.33 4.72 11.00
C LEU A 49 -0.51 4.87 12.50
N GLY A 50 0.55 4.58 13.24
CA GLY A 50 0.71 4.87 14.66
C GLY A 50 1.80 5.91 14.91
N SER A 51 1.88 6.37 16.16
CA SER A 51 2.95 7.23 16.66
C SER A 51 3.84 6.43 17.60
N LYS A 52 5.16 6.62 17.52
CA LYS A 52 6.12 6.11 18.52
C LYS A 52 6.03 6.86 19.84
N VAL A 53 5.50 8.09 19.82
CA VAL A 53 5.27 8.94 20.99
C VAL A 53 3.80 8.84 21.41
N LYS A 54 3.55 8.56 22.70
CA LYS A 54 2.19 8.47 23.24
C LYS A 54 1.47 9.82 23.13
N ASP A 55 0.16 9.77 22.88
CA ASP A 55 -0.76 10.91 22.88
C ASP A 55 -0.52 12.02 21.83
N VAL A 56 0.28 11.73 20.80
CA VAL A 56 0.47 12.64 19.65
C VAL A 56 -0.50 12.29 18.54
N LYS A 57 -1.19 13.32 18.02
CA LYS A 57 -2.03 13.17 16.82
C LYS A 57 -1.15 12.81 15.63
N VAL A 58 -1.41 11.66 15.01
CA VAL A 58 -0.70 11.22 13.80
C VAL A 58 -1.17 12.08 12.62
N GLU A 59 -0.35 13.05 12.23
CA GLU A 59 -0.54 13.84 11.01
C GLU A 59 0.70 13.68 10.11
N PRO A 60 0.61 12.84 9.06
CA PRO A 60 1.75 12.61 8.20
C PRO A 60 2.00 13.80 7.26
N ASP A 61 3.25 14.26 7.17
CA ASP A 61 3.66 15.28 6.20
C ASP A 61 3.38 14.77 4.77
N PRO A 62 2.59 15.49 3.96
CA PRO A 62 2.30 15.10 2.58
C PRO A 62 3.54 14.80 1.75
N LYS A 63 4.65 15.53 1.93
CA LYS A 63 5.89 15.30 1.18
C LYS A 63 6.53 13.96 1.52
N VAL A 64 6.47 13.56 2.79
CA VAL A 64 6.96 12.26 3.26
C VAL A 64 6.11 11.15 2.66
N MET A 65 4.79 11.30 2.70
CA MET A 65 3.87 10.28 2.16
C MET A 65 3.96 10.13 0.64
N GLU A 66 4.12 11.23 -0.09
CA GLU A 66 4.39 11.17 -1.54
C GLU A 66 5.73 10.52 -1.85
N LYS A 67 6.75 10.74 -1.01
CA LYS A 67 8.04 10.06 -1.12
C LYS A 67 7.90 8.56 -0.82
N CYS A 68 7.10 8.17 0.18
CA CYS A 68 6.75 6.77 0.42
C CYS A 68 6.08 6.13 -0.80
N CYS A 69 5.13 6.83 -1.45
CA CYS A 69 4.49 6.34 -2.68
C CYS A 69 5.54 6.05 -3.76
N PHE A 70 6.45 7.01 -4.00
CA PHE A 70 7.50 6.84 -5.00
C PHE A 70 8.50 5.73 -4.63
N THR A 71 8.92 5.64 -3.37
CA THR A 71 9.83 4.58 -2.91
C THR A 71 9.23 3.19 -3.07
N VAL A 72 7.92 3.05 -2.86
CA VAL A 72 7.21 1.81 -3.21
C VAL A 72 7.30 1.56 -4.70
N GLU A 73 6.90 2.51 -5.56
CA GLU A 73 6.93 2.34 -7.02
C GLU A 73 8.32 1.97 -7.56
N GLU A 74 9.38 2.59 -7.02
CA GLU A 74 10.76 2.36 -7.42
C GLU A 74 11.27 0.98 -6.99
N SER A 75 10.73 0.41 -5.92
CA SER A 75 11.15 -0.90 -5.41
C SER A 75 10.32 -2.06 -5.97
N LEU A 76 9.24 -1.78 -6.72
CA LEU A 76 8.45 -2.81 -7.40
C LEU A 76 9.21 -3.37 -8.62
N ASP A 77 8.74 -4.51 -9.11
CA ASP A 77 9.39 -5.25 -10.20
C ASP A 77 9.48 -4.46 -11.51
N SER A 78 10.33 -4.95 -12.42
CA SER A 78 10.55 -4.30 -13.72
C SER A 78 9.28 -4.25 -14.58
N VAL A 79 8.34 -5.19 -14.38
CA VAL A 79 7.06 -5.21 -15.11
C VAL A 79 6.17 -4.04 -14.68
N TYR A 80 6.07 -3.79 -13.38
CA TYR A 80 5.38 -2.63 -12.82
C TYR A 80 6.01 -1.33 -13.31
N ARG A 81 7.34 -1.20 -13.18
CA ARG A 81 8.07 0.03 -13.55
C ARG A 81 7.98 0.30 -15.06
N LYS A 82 8.03 -0.73 -15.91
CA LYS A 82 7.73 -0.64 -17.35
C LYS A 82 6.31 -0.16 -17.61
N GLY A 83 5.33 -0.73 -16.90
CA GLY A 83 3.92 -0.36 -17.01
C GLY A 83 3.65 1.10 -16.65
N ARG A 84 4.39 1.63 -15.66
CA ARG A 84 4.35 3.04 -15.25
C ARG A 84 5.07 3.97 -16.24
N ARG A 85 6.28 3.61 -16.67
CA ARG A 85 7.18 4.50 -17.45
C ARG A 85 6.95 4.44 -18.95
N ASN A 86 6.88 3.24 -19.52
CA ASN A 86 6.89 3.01 -20.96
C ASN A 86 5.50 2.70 -21.51
N ASP A 87 4.86 1.65 -20.99
CA ASP A 87 3.60 1.14 -21.55
C ASP A 87 2.41 2.04 -21.17
N LYS A 88 2.57 2.88 -20.14
CA LYS A 88 1.57 3.85 -19.63
C LYS A 88 0.20 3.21 -19.32
N ASN A 89 0.19 1.90 -19.02
CA ASN A 89 -1.00 1.12 -18.68
C ASN A 89 -1.18 0.96 -17.16
N ILE A 90 -0.20 1.41 -16.36
CA ILE A 90 -0.30 1.55 -14.91
C ILE A 90 -0.24 3.03 -14.54
N GLY A 91 -1.26 3.49 -13.80
CA GLY A 91 -1.35 4.84 -13.25
C GLY A 91 -0.53 4.99 -11.96
N PRO A 92 -0.34 6.24 -11.47
CA PRO A 92 0.40 6.50 -10.25
C PRO A 92 -0.15 5.73 -9.05
N LEU A 93 0.74 5.12 -8.27
CA LEU A 93 0.38 4.51 -7.00
C LEU A 93 -0.29 5.53 -6.07
N LYS A 94 -1.36 5.10 -5.42
CA LYS A 94 -2.05 5.88 -4.39
C LYS A 94 -1.83 5.24 -3.03
N LEU A 95 -1.49 6.06 -2.04
CA LEU A 95 -1.41 5.67 -0.65
C LEU A 95 -2.53 6.38 0.10
N LYS A 96 -3.39 5.60 0.75
CA LYS A 96 -4.51 6.08 1.56
C LYS A 96 -4.20 5.77 3.01
N VAL A 97 -4.10 6.81 3.84
CA VAL A 97 -3.99 6.59 5.29
C VAL A 97 -5.38 6.40 5.83
N VAL A 98 -5.56 5.34 6.61
CA VAL A 98 -6.81 5.04 7.32
C VAL A 98 -6.69 5.42 8.79
N ARG A 99 -7.82 5.68 9.44
CA ARG A 99 -7.85 5.95 10.88
C ARG A 99 -7.39 4.72 11.67
N SER A 100 -6.95 4.95 12.91
CA SER A 100 -6.64 3.87 13.85
C SER A 100 -7.88 2.99 14.11
N GLY A 101 -7.67 1.67 14.17
CA GLY A 101 -8.71 0.66 14.34
C GLY A 101 -9.44 0.28 13.05
N ALA A 102 -9.01 0.80 11.89
CA ALA A 102 -9.60 0.42 10.60
C ALA A 102 -9.34 -1.07 10.28
N PHE A 103 -8.16 -1.58 10.62
CA PHE A 103 -7.84 -3.00 10.42
C PHE A 103 -8.53 -3.91 11.44
N ASP A 104 -8.89 -3.42 12.62
CA ASP A 104 -9.74 -4.16 13.58
C ASP A 104 -11.18 -4.33 13.07
N GLU A 105 -11.71 -3.29 12.43
CA GLU A 105 -13.01 -3.36 11.74
C GLU A 105 -12.98 -4.31 10.55
N LEU A 106 -11.89 -4.27 9.77
CA LEU A 106 -11.67 -5.22 8.66
C LEU A 106 -11.59 -6.67 9.17
N MET A 107 -10.89 -6.90 10.27
CA MET A 107 -10.84 -8.21 10.93
C MET A 107 -12.23 -8.66 11.39
N SER A 108 -12.96 -7.78 12.07
CA SER A 108 -14.32 -8.06 12.56
C SER A 108 -15.25 -8.46 11.41
N PHE A 109 -15.13 -7.81 10.25
CA PHE A 109 -15.85 -8.16 9.04
C PHE A 109 -15.53 -9.59 8.56
N PHE A 110 -14.25 -9.97 8.43
CA PHE A 110 -13.88 -11.32 7.98
C PHE A 110 -14.25 -12.41 9.00
N VAL A 111 -14.14 -12.10 10.30
CA VAL A 111 -14.56 -13.00 11.38
C VAL A 111 -16.06 -13.24 11.34
N SER A 112 -16.88 -12.19 11.13
CA SER A 112 -18.34 -12.32 11.00
C SER A 112 -18.77 -13.20 9.82
N ARG A 113 -17.89 -13.38 8.83
CA ARG A 113 -18.08 -14.24 7.65
C ARG A 113 -17.46 -15.63 7.79
N GLY A 114 -17.11 -16.04 9.02
CA GLY A 114 -16.65 -17.39 9.33
C GLY A 114 -15.13 -17.56 9.43
N SER A 115 -14.35 -16.49 9.38
CA SER A 115 -12.91 -16.59 9.69
C SER A 115 -12.71 -16.79 11.20
N SER A 116 -11.81 -17.69 11.59
CA SER A 116 -11.42 -17.81 13.00
C SER A 116 -10.60 -16.60 13.43
N VAL A 117 -10.94 -16.00 14.57
CA VAL A 117 -10.18 -14.90 15.20
C VAL A 117 -8.72 -15.29 15.42
N SER A 118 -8.47 -16.51 15.91
CA SER A 118 -7.12 -16.99 16.25
C SER A 118 -6.23 -17.27 15.04
N GLN A 119 -6.81 -17.33 13.85
CA GLN A 119 -6.10 -17.61 12.59
C GLN A 119 -6.10 -16.41 11.66
N TYR A 120 -6.79 -15.33 12.03
CA TYR A 120 -6.89 -14.16 11.18
C TYR A 120 -5.51 -13.52 10.99
N LYS A 121 -5.21 -13.21 9.73
CA LYS A 121 -4.11 -12.35 9.33
C LYS A 121 -4.68 -11.35 8.35
N THR A 122 -4.28 -10.10 8.49
CA THR A 122 -4.63 -9.06 7.52
C THR A 122 -4.17 -9.49 6.12
N PRO A 123 -5.08 -9.62 5.15
CA PRO A 123 -4.70 -9.96 3.78
C PRO A 123 -3.88 -8.80 3.20
N ARG A 124 -2.78 -9.10 2.51
CA ARG A 124 -1.93 -8.05 1.89
C ARG A 124 -2.47 -7.53 0.56
N SER A 125 -3.47 -8.20 0.00
CA SER A 125 -4.25 -7.75 -1.14
C SER A 125 -5.74 -8.06 -0.92
N VAL A 126 -6.60 -7.06 -1.07
CA VAL A 126 -8.06 -7.18 -0.90
C VAL A 126 -8.74 -7.01 -2.25
N THR A 127 -9.58 -7.98 -2.60
CA THR A 127 -10.45 -7.96 -3.79
C THR A 127 -11.94 -7.96 -3.45
N ASN A 128 -12.31 -8.25 -2.19
CA ASN A 128 -13.70 -8.23 -1.75
C ASN A 128 -14.21 -6.78 -1.66
N GLU A 129 -15.25 -6.45 -2.42
CA GLU A 129 -15.76 -5.08 -2.51
C GLU A 129 -16.36 -4.54 -1.20
N ASP A 130 -16.89 -5.39 -0.32
CA ASP A 130 -17.40 -4.92 0.98
C ASP A 130 -16.24 -4.60 1.94
N ALA A 131 -15.18 -5.41 1.94
CA ALA A 131 -13.94 -5.10 2.67
C ALA A 131 -13.29 -3.80 2.16
N VAL A 132 -13.31 -3.58 0.84
CA VAL A 132 -12.87 -2.33 0.23
C VAL A 132 -13.71 -1.15 0.72
N LYS A 133 -15.04 -1.27 0.79
CA LYS A 133 -15.90 -0.17 1.28
C LYS A 133 -15.57 0.21 2.72
N ILE A 134 -15.28 -0.78 3.58
CA ILE A 134 -14.84 -0.53 4.96
C ILE A 134 -13.54 0.28 4.96
N LEU A 135 -12.55 -0.14 4.18
CA LEU A 135 -11.29 0.58 4.06
C LEU A 135 -11.46 2.00 3.50
N GLU A 136 -12.25 2.18 2.44
CA GLU A 136 -12.52 3.51 1.84
C GLU A 136 -13.24 4.45 2.82
N ALA A 137 -14.18 3.94 3.62
CA ALA A 137 -14.88 4.73 4.64
C ALA A 137 -13.95 5.14 5.80
N ALA A 138 -12.88 4.39 6.03
CA ALA A 138 -11.88 4.68 7.06
C ALA A 138 -10.77 5.63 6.61
N VAL A 139 -10.72 6.03 5.33
CA VAL A 139 -9.65 6.89 4.78
C VAL A 139 -9.70 8.29 5.36
N VAL A 140 -8.59 8.73 5.95
CA VAL A 140 -8.42 10.09 6.49
C VAL A 140 -7.55 10.99 5.62
N SER A 141 -6.63 10.43 4.82
CA SER A 141 -5.85 11.21 3.85
C SER A 141 -5.42 10.35 2.65
N LYS A 142 -5.12 11.02 1.53
CA LYS A 142 -4.81 10.39 0.24
C LYS A 142 -3.59 11.06 -0.38
N PHE A 143 -2.64 10.25 -0.82
CA PHE A 143 -1.40 10.67 -1.44
C PHE A 143 -1.19 9.90 -2.73
N VAL A 144 -0.44 10.49 -3.66
CA VAL A 144 -0.20 9.93 -4.98
C VAL A 144 1.28 10.09 -5.31
N SER A 145 1.88 9.08 -5.91
CA SER A 145 3.25 9.22 -6.43
C SER A 145 3.30 10.32 -7.50
N ARG A 146 4.15 11.33 -7.29
CA ARG A 146 4.34 12.45 -8.21
C ARG A 146 5.47 12.23 -9.22
N LYS A 147 6.21 11.15 -9.07
CA LYS A 147 7.35 10.79 -9.94
C LYS A 147 7.06 9.49 -10.65
N ILE A 148 7.77 9.26 -11.75
CA ILE A 148 7.70 8.01 -12.50
C ILE A 148 8.92 7.18 -12.09
N PRO A 149 8.77 5.89 -11.73
CA PRO A 149 9.90 5.07 -11.35
C PRO A 149 10.86 4.87 -12.53
N SER A 150 12.13 4.61 -12.21
CA SER A 150 13.14 4.31 -13.23
C SER A 150 12.85 2.95 -13.88
N TRP A 151 13.14 2.83 -15.17
CA TRP A 151 13.04 1.56 -15.90
C TRP A 151 13.81 1.60 -17.21
N GLU A 152 14.69 0.64 -17.46
CA GLU A 152 15.46 0.54 -18.69
C GLU A 152 15.22 -0.75 -19.48
N LEU A 153 15.46 -0.70 -20.80
CA LEU A 153 15.18 -1.80 -21.73
C LEU A 153 15.93 -3.09 -21.38
N HIS A 154 17.13 -2.99 -20.78
CA HIS A 154 17.95 -4.15 -20.42
C HIS A 154 17.37 -4.95 -19.25
N GLU A 155 16.46 -4.37 -18.47
CA GLU A 155 15.77 -5.02 -17.35
C GLU A 155 14.74 -6.07 -17.80
N LEU A 156 14.46 -6.17 -19.11
CA LEU A 156 13.59 -7.19 -19.71
C LEU A 156 14.11 -8.63 -19.50
N HIS A 157 15.42 -8.80 -19.30
CA HIS A 157 16.07 -10.12 -19.23
C HIS A 157 16.56 -10.50 -17.84
N SER A 158 16.39 -9.65 -16.83
CA SER A 158 16.97 -9.87 -15.50
C SER A 158 16.09 -10.70 -14.55
N SER A 159 14.90 -11.11 -14.96
CA SER A 159 14.07 -12.05 -14.21
C SER A 159 14.41 -13.49 -14.64
N ARG A 160 15.52 -14.01 -14.14
CA ARG A 160 15.82 -15.45 -14.04
C ARG A 160 16.30 -15.77 -12.64
#